data_AF-A0A3S1BZY7-F1
#
_entry.id   AF-A0A3S1BZY7-F1
#
_cell.length_a   1.000
_cell.length_b   1.000
_cell.length_c   1.000
_cell.angle_alpha   90.00
_cell.angle_beta   90.00
_cell.angle_gamma   90.00
#
_symmetry.space_group_name_H-M   'P 1'
#
loop_
_entity.id
_entity.type
_entity.pdbx_description
1 polymer ?
#
loop_
_entity_poly.entity_id
_entity_poly.type
_entity_poly.pdbx_seq_one_letter_code
_entity_poly.pdbx_strand_id
1 'polypeptide(L)'
;MNPNGSLRKLLGSRLFRTGVPFLVFVVGGSYFLQQFASIRYDFRQGKRLSKEEAESMGLKQVDVKVVTQEIFKDIEKGDLDTWQNIRGPRPWEDSKTFQAAERQRARQSDEQKQS
;
A
#
# COMPACT_ATOMS: atom_id res chain seq x y z
N MET A 1 -42.26 48.37 20.76
CA MET A 1 -41.96 47.38 19.69
C MET A 1 -41.44 46.13 20.36
N ASN A 2 -42.20 45.03 20.39
CA ASN A 2 -41.79 43.81 21.11
C ASN A 2 -40.77 43.02 20.27
N PRO A 3 -39.50 42.89 20.71
CA PRO A 3 -38.42 42.30 19.91
C PRO A 3 -38.64 40.80 19.61
N ASN A 4 -39.39 40.10 20.47
CA ASN A 4 -39.61 38.66 20.36
C ASN A 4 -40.59 38.25 19.25
N GLY A 5 -41.44 39.18 18.80
CA GLY A 5 -42.44 38.90 17.75
C GLY A 5 -41.84 38.81 16.35
N SER A 6 -40.80 39.60 16.07
CA SER A 6 -40.14 39.65 14.77
C SER A 6 -39.28 38.41 14.52
N LEU A 7 -38.59 37.91 15.55
CA LEU A 7 -37.77 36.70 15.47
C LEU A 7 -38.60 35.46 15.12
N ARG A 8 -39.77 35.30 15.75
CA ARG A 8 -40.69 34.17 15.47
C ARG A 8 -41.25 34.19 14.05
N LYS A 9 -41.48 35.37 13.46
CA LYS A 9 -41.93 35.51 12.06
C LYS A 9 -40.83 35.15 11.06
N LEU A 10 -39.57 35.48 11.36
CA LEU A 10 -38.42 35.13 10.50
C LEU A 10 -38.17 33.61 10.49
N LEU A 11 -38.16 32.99 11.67
CA LEU A 11 -38.01 31.53 11.86
C LEU A 11 -39.18 30.72 11.27
N GLY A 12 -40.37 31.31 11.14
CA GLY A 12 -41.56 30.67 10.55
C GLY A 12 -41.68 30.79 9.03
N SER A 13 -40.77 31.52 8.36
CA SER A 13 -40.84 31.71 6.92
C SER A 13 -40.54 30.42 6.15
N ARG A 14 -41.21 30.22 5.01
CA ARG A 14 -41.04 29.01 4.16
C ARG A 14 -39.58 28.82 3.73
N LEU A 15 -38.85 29.92 3.51
CA LEU A 15 -37.42 29.93 3.18
C LEU A 15 -36.54 29.47 4.34
N PHE A 16 -36.83 29.85 5.59
CA PHE A 16 -36.07 29.36 6.75
C PHE A 16 -36.32 27.88 6.99
N ARG A 17 -37.59 27.45 6.90
CA ARG A 17 -37.97 26.05 7.15
C ARG A 17 -37.36 25.08 6.12
N THR A 18 -37.23 25.49 4.86
CA THR A 18 -36.67 24.64 3.79
C THR A 18 -35.18 24.89 3.56
N GLY A 19 -34.72 26.14 3.74
CA GLY A 19 -33.36 26.57 3.45
C GLY A 19 -32.37 26.22 4.56
N VAL A 20 -32.76 26.27 5.83
CA VAL A 20 -31.86 25.92 6.94
C VAL A 20 -31.40 24.45 6.86
N PRO A 21 -32.28 23.45 6.65
CA PRO A 21 -31.83 22.07 6.44
C PRO A 21 -30.88 21.91 5.26
N PHE A 22 -31.11 22.63 4.16
CA PHE A 22 -30.22 22.61 2.99
C PHE A 22 -28.85 23.21 3.30
N LEU A 23 -28.79 24.34 4.00
CA LEU A 23 -27.54 24.99 4.40
C LEU A 23 -26.75 24.12 5.38
N VAL A 24 -27.43 23.49 6.34
CA VAL A 24 -26.83 22.50 7.25
C VAL A 24 -26.30 21.30 6.48
N PHE A 25 -27.02 20.82 5.47
CA PHE A 25 -26.56 19.72 4.62
C PHE A 25 -25.31 20.11 3.80
N VAL A 26 -25.27 21.31 3.22
CA VAL A 26 -24.12 21.77 2.43
C VAL A 26 -22.87 21.93 3.30
N VAL A 27 -22.99 22.62 4.44
CA VAL A 27 -21.87 22.87 5.35
C VAL A 27 -21.47 21.59 6.10
N GLY A 28 -22.45 20.82 6.56
CA GLY A 28 -22.22 19.54 7.23
C GLY A 28 -21.63 18.50 6.28
N GLY A 29 -22.13 18.43 5.04
CA GLY A 29 -21.67 17.50 4.02
C GLY A 29 -20.24 17.78 3.58
N SER A 30 -19.85 19.04 3.40
CA SER A 30 -18.46 19.39 3.05
C SER A 30 -17.47 18.99 4.15
N TYR A 31 -17.81 19.25 5.41
CA TYR A 31 -16.98 18.83 6.55
C TYR A 31 -16.96 17.32 6.74
N PHE A 32 -18.11 16.64 6.56
CA PHE A 32 -18.23 15.19 6.67
C PHE A 32 -17.41 14.44 5.62
N LEU A 33 -17.48 14.87 4.35
CA LEU A 33 -16.70 14.25 3.27
C LEU A 33 -15.18 14.38 3.50
N GLN A 34 -14.72 15.51 4.05
CA GLN A 34 -13.32 15.71 4.39
C GLN A 34 -12.85 14.70 5.45
N GLN A 35 -13.62 14.50 6.52
CA GLN A 35 -13.31 13.51 7.56
C GLN A 35 -13.42 12.07 7.06
N PHE A 36 -14.39 11.78 6.19
CA PHE A 36 -14.54 10.44 5.64
C PHE A 36 -13.42 10.10 4.65
N ALA A 37 -12.96 11.07 3.87
CA ALA A 37 -11.87 10.86 2.91
C ALA A 37 -10.52 10.63 3.61
N SER A 38 -10.24 11.31 4.73
CA SER A 38 -8.98 11.14 5.47
C SER A 38 -8.81 9.72 6.03
N ILE A 39 -9.90 9.05 6.40
CA ILE A 39 -9.88 7.65 6.86
C ILE A 39 -9.14 6.74 5.88
N ARG A 40 -9.36 6.90 4.56
CA ARG A 40 -8.69 6.08 3.55
C ARG A 40 -7.17 6.30 3.55
N TYR A 41 -6.73 7.51 3.86
CA TYR A 41 -5.32 7.86 3.92
C TYR A 41 -4.67 7.37 5.20
N ASP A 42 -5.37 7.45 6.35
CA ASP A 42 -4.89 6.96 7.63
C ASP A 42 -4.62 5.45 7.61
N PHE A 43 -5.46 4.67 6.94
CA PHE A 43 -5.23 3.22 6.76
C PHE A 43 -4.25 2.87 5.65
N ARG A 44 -4.05 3.75 4.66
CA ARG A 44 -3.09 3.52 3.55
C ARG A 44 -1.67 3.90 3.91
N GLN A 45 -1.48 4.84 4.82
CA GLN A 45 -0.21 5.00 5.49
C GLN A 45 -0.06 3.85 6.48
N GLY A 46 0.15 2.63 5.95
CA GLY A 46 0.55 1.49 6.74
C GLY A 46 1.62 1.99 7.69
N LYS A 47 1.32 1.94 8.99
CA LYS A 47 2.13 2.53 10.07
C LYS A 47 3.58 2.28 9.71
N ARG A 48 4.31 3.34 9.33
CA ARG A 48 5.76 3.26 9.23
C ARG A 48 6.17 2.90 10.64
N LEU A 49 6.51 1.63 10.83
CA LEU A 49 6.88 1.12 12.14
C LEU A 49 7.89 2.09 12.72
N SER A 50 7.53 2.67 13.87
CA SER A 50 8.51 3.44 14.60
C SER A 50 9.73 2.55 14.81
N LYS A 51 10.93 3.15 14.83
CA LYS A 51 12.17 2.44 15.08
C LYS A 51 12.06 1.51 16.31
N GLU A 52 11.38 1.98 17.35
CA GLU A 52 11.12 1.25 18.59
C GLU A 52 10.08 0.11 18.41
N GLU A 53 9.07 0.29 17.57
CA GLU A 53 8.07 -0.76 17.27
C GLU A 53 8.69 -1.88 16.42
N ALA A 54 9.59 -1.55 15.49
CA ALA A 54 10.30 -2.55 14.70
C ALA A 54 11.24 -3.41 15.56
N GLU A 55 11.97 -2.77 16.49
CA GLU A 55 12.87 -3.45 17.42
C GLU A 55 12.13 -4.35 18.41
N SER A 56 10.97 -3.92 18.93
CA SER A 56 10.14 -4.75 19.82
C SER A 56 9.52 -5.97 19.11
N MET A 57 9.33 -5.90 17.80
CA MET A 57 8.94 -7.06 16.97
C MET A 57 10.13 -7.92 16.51
N GLY A 58 11.35 -7.62 16.97
CA GLY A 58 12.56 -8.40 16.65
C GLY A 58 13.15 -8.13 15.27
N LEU A 59 12.71 -7.07 14.58
CA LEU A 59 13.27 -6.67 13.28
C LEU A 59 14.56 -5.87 13.54
N LYS A 60 15.71 -6.46 13.22
CA LYS A 60 17.01 -5.78 13.30
C LYS A 60 17.11 -4.73 12.20
N GLN A 61 17.47 -3.51 12.59
CA GLN A 61 17.82 -2.47 11.62
C GLN A 61 19.17 -2.77 11.03
N VAL A 62 19.23 -2.91 9.71
CA VAL A 62 20.48 -3.09 9.00
C VAL A 62 20.81 -1.79 8.27
N ASP A 63 22.06 -1.34 8.36
CA ASP A 63 22.49 -0.16 7.61
C ASP A 63 22.48 -0.49 6.12
N VAL A 64 21.54 0.13 5.41
CA VAL A 64 21.33 -0.08 3.98
C VAL A 64 22.61 0.17 3.19
N LYS A 65 23.46 1.11 3.61
CA LYS A 65 24.72 1.40 2.89
C LYS A 65 25.72 0.25 3.01
N VAL A 66 25.85 -0.32 4.20
CA VAL A 66 26.75 -1.45 4.46
C VAL A 66 26.27 -2.69 3.71
N VAL A 67 24.97 -3.01 3.82
CA VAL A 67 24.36 -4.14 3.09
C VAL A 67 24.52 -3.99 1.59
N THR A 68 24.30 -2.78 1.06
CA THR A 68 24.44 -2.53 -0.37
C THR A 68 25.87 -2.78 -0.84
N GLN A 69 26.87 -2.28 -0.11
CA GLN A 69 28.28 -2.50 -0.44
C GLN A 69 28.71 -3.97 -0.35
N GLU A 70 28.21 -4.69 0.65
CA GLU A 70 28.47 -6.14 0.79
C GLU A 70 27.86 -6.92 -0.37
N ILE A 71 26.59 -6.66 -0.70
CA ILE A 71 25.91 -7.28 -1.84
C ILE A 71 26.64 -6.97 -3.16
N PHE A 72 27.12 -5.73 -3.35
CA PHE A 72 27.89 -5.38 -4.54
C PHE A 72 29.19 -6.20 -4.66
N LYS A 73 29.92 -6.37 -3.57
CA LYS A 73 31.15 -7.20 -3.55
C LYS A 73 30.86 -8.68 -3.83
N ASP A 74 29.70 -9.18 -3.40
CA ASP A 74 29.30 -10.56 -3.65
C ASP A 74 28.89 -10.77 -5.11
N ILE A 75 28.19 -9.79 -5.70
CA ILE A 75 27.84 -9.79 -7.13
C ILE A 75 29.10 -9.72 -8.00
N GLU A 76 30.09 -8.89 -7.63
CA GLU A 76 31.36 -8.76 -8.36
C GLU A 76 32.19 -10.05 -8.37
N LYS A 77 32.05 -10.88 -7.34
CA LYS A 77 32.70 -12.19 -7.25
C LYS A 77 31.92 -13.30 -7.95
N GLY A 78 30.64 -13.08 -8.27
CA GLY A 78 29.78 -14.07 -8.89
C GLY A 78 30.08 -14.23 -10.38
N ASP A 79 30.04 -15.46 -10.89
CA ASP A 79 30.05 -15.72 -12.33
C ASP A 79 28.69 -15.28 -12.93
N LEU A 80 28.71 -14.16 -13.64
CA LEU A 80 27.54 -13.58 -14.31
C LEU A 80 27.32 -14.15 -15.72
N ASP A 81 28.34 -14.78 -16.31
CA ASP A 81 28.29 -15.28 -17.68
C ASP A 81 27.43 -16.55 -17.79
N THR A 82 27.25 -17.26 -16.67
CA THR A 82 26.41 -18.46 -16.57
C THR A 82 24.97 -18.15 -16.09
N TRP A 83 24.58 -16.86 -15.99
CA TRP A 83 23.25 -16.51 -15.48
C TRP A 83 22.10 -17.02 -16.36
N GLN A 84 21.13 -17.71 -15.75
CA GLN A 84 19.92 -18.18 -16.42
C GLN A 84 18.66 -17.60 -15.77
N ASN A 85 17.72 -17.11 -16.58
CA ASN A 85 16.43 -16.63 -16.09
C ASN A 85 15.49 -17.81 -15.80
N ILE A 86 15.48 -18.24 -14.55
CA ILE A 86 14.53 -19.24 -14.03
C ILE A 86 13.24 -18.51 -13.65
N ARG A 87 12.11 -19.02 -14.14
CA ARG A 87 10.79 -18.41 -13.89
C ARG A 87 10.13 -19.06 -12.69
N GLY A 88 9.47 -18.28 -11.83
CA GLY A 88 8.70 -18.85 -10.72
C GLY A 88 7.45 -19.59 -11.22
N PRO A 89 6.93 -20.57 -10.44
CA PRO A 89 5.64 -21.18 -10.74
C PRO A 89 4.53 -20.13 -10.61
N ARG A 90 3.55 -20.18 -11.50
CA ARG A 90 2.37 -19.34 -11.37
C ARG A 90 1.56 -19.76 -10.13
N PRO A 91 0.70 -18.89 -9.55
CA PRO A 91 -0.08 -19.23 -8.36
C PRO A 91 -0.97 -20.48 -8.50
N TRP A 92 -1.27 -20.89 -9.74
CA TRP A 92 -2.09 -22.06 -10.06
C TRP A 92 -1.26 -23.26 -10.59
N GLU A 93 0.07 -23.15 -10.63
CA GLU A 93 0.97 -24.23 -11.02
C GLU A 93 1.55 -24.88 -9.77
N ASP A 94 1.63 -26.21 -9.73
CA ASP A 94 2.25 -26.91 -8.60
C ASP A 94 3.78 -26.74 -8.64
N SER A 95 4.32 -26.08 -7.61
CA SER A 95 5.73 -25.80 -7.43
C SER A 95 6.63 -27.03 -7.59
N LYS A 96 6.20 -28.21 -7.14
CA LYS A 96 7.04 -29.42 -7.19
C LYS A 96 7.21 -29.93 -8.62
N THR A 97 6.11 -30.00 -9.36
CA THR A 97 6.13 -30.47 -10.76
C THR A 97 6.83 -29.47 -11.67
N PHE A 98 6.62 -28.17 -11.45
CA PHE A 98 7.27 -27.11 -12.21
C PHE A 98 8.80 -27.13 -12.06
N GLN A 99 9.29 -27.19 -10.82
CA GLN A 99 10.74 -27.26 -10.54
C GLN A 99 11.37 -28.54 -11.09
N ALA A 100 10.66 -29.67 -11.09
CA ALA A 100 11.16 -30.91 -11.66
C ALA A 100 11.35 -30.80 -13.18
N ALA A 101 10.38 -30.21 -13.89
CA ALA A 101 10.45 -29.99 -15.33
C ALA A 101 11.58 -29.01 -15.71
N GLU A 102 11.81 -27.97 -14.91
CA GLU A 102 12.86 -26.98 -15.18
C GLU A 102 14.27 -27.56 -14.97
N ARG A 103 14.47 -28.40 -13.93
CA ARG A 103 15.73 -29.13 -13.75
C ARG A 103 16.02 -30.10 -14.89
N GLN A 104 15.00 -30.74 -15.45
CA GLN A 104 15.17 -31.62 -16.61
C GLN A 104 15.59 -30.82 -17.85
N ARG A 105 14.99 -29.65 -18.08
CA ARG A 105 15.36 -28.75 -19.18
C ARG A 105 16.79 -28.21 -19.04
N ALA A 106 17.19 -27.82 -17.82
CA ALA A 106 18.56 -27.38 -17.56
C ALA A 106 19.57 -28.48 -17.91
N ARG A 107 19.35 -29.72 -17.42
CA ARG A 107 20.20 -30.88 -17.74
C ARG A 107 20.29 -31.15 -19.25
N GLN A 108 19.16 -31.11 -19.95
CA GLN A 108 19.14 -31.29 -21.41
C GLN A 108 19.90 -30.18 -22.14
N SER A 109 19.78 -28.94 -21.68
CA SER A 109 20.52 -27.81 -22.27
C SER A 109 22.02 -27.90 -22.03
N ASP A 110 22.45 -28.48 -20.91
CA ASP A 110 23.85 -28.70 -20.59
C ASP A 110 24.44 -29.85 -21.43
N GLU A 111 23.69 -30.95 -21.59
CA GLU A 111 24.05 -32.07 -22.47
C GLU A 111 24.18 -31.65 -23.94
N GLN A 112 23.28 -30.78 -24.42
CA GLN A 112 23.33 -30.23 -25.78
C GLN A 112 24.51 -29.29 -26.03
N LYS A 113 25.05 -28.64 -24.99
CA LYS A 113 26.24 -27.78 -25.11
C LYS A 113 27.57 -28.56 -25.13
N GLN A 114 27.54 -29.82 -24.69
CA GLN A 114 28.73 -30.70 -24.65
C GLN A 114 28.91 -31.57 -25.90
N SER A 115 27.91 -31.66 -26.76
CA SER A 115 27.96 -32.40 -28.05
C SER A 115 28.32 -31.46 -29.20
#